data_AF-A0AAE1WDD7-F1
#
_entry.id   AF-A0AAE1WDD7-F1
#
_cell.length_a   1.000
_cell.length_b   1.000
_cell.length_c   1.000
_cell.angle_alpha   90.00
_cell.angle_beta   90.00
_cell.angle_gamma   90.00
#
_symmetry.space_group_name_H-M   'P 1'
#
loop_
_entity.id
_entity.type
_entity.pdbx_description
1 polymer ?
#
loop_
_entity_poly.entity_id
_entity_poly.type
_entity_poly.pdbx_seq_one_letter_code
_entity_poly.pdbx_strand_id
1 'polypeptide(L)'
;MEDCKVAGYDISKGTTILITTWSIGRDPNSWDAPNEFLLERFVGKEIDMTGSNFALLPFGSGRRRCPEYKYIRTTIVNLLHGFNLDSVNGTRPKNICMEELFEITYYNSKSS
;
A
#
# COMPACT_ATOMS: atom_id res chain seq x y z
N MET A 1 7.32 -23.91 -11.53
CA MET A 1 8.11 -22.67 -11.52
C MET A 1 9.50 -23.16 -11.86
N GLU A 2 10.08 -22.65 -12.93
CA GLU A 2 11.29 -23.23 -13.54
C GLU A 2 12.44 -22.24 -13.45
N ASP A 3 13.65 -22.70 -13.75
CA ASP A 3 14.82 -21.85 -13.90
C ASP A 3 14.52 -20.73 -14.90
N CYS A 4 14.91 -19.50 -14.58
CA CYS A 4 14.67 -18.35 -15.44
C CYS A 4 15.76 -17.28 -15.31
N LYS A 5 15.75 -16.31 -16.23
CA LYS A 5 16.60 -15.13 -16.18
C LYS A 5 15.76 -13.89 -15.91
N VAL A 6 16.18 -13.07 -14.94
CA VAL A 6 15.54 -11.79 -14.60
C VAL A 6 16.60 -10.71 -14.51
N ALA A 7 16.45 -9.63 -15.28
CA ALA A 7 17.41 -8.53 -15.34
C ALA A 7 18.88 -8.97 -15.57
N GLY A 8 19.08 -10.08 -16.28
CA GLY A 8 20.40 -10.67 -16.54
C GLY A 8 20.90 -11.67 -15.50
N TYR A 9 20.18 -11.86 -14.39
CA TYR A 9 20.51 -12.82 -13.33
C TYR A 9 19.82 -14.16 -13.55
N ASP A 10 20.55 -15.27 -13.35
CA ASP A 10 20.01 -16.63 -13.34
C ASP A 10 19.33 -16.93 -11.98
N ILE A 11 18.06 -17.31 -12.03
CA ILE A 11 17.23 -17.64 -10.87
C ILE A 11 16.86 -19.12 -10.97
N SER A 12 17.44 -19.94 -10.09
CA SER A 12 17.11 -21.36 -10.01
C SER A 12 15.70 -21.61 -9.49
N LYS A 13 15.10 -22.69 -9.95
CA LYS A 13 13.84 -23.23 -9.46
C LYS A 13 13.86 -23.42 -7.94
N GLY A 14 12.81 -22.96 -7.29
CA GLY A 14 12.67 -23.04 -5.82
C GLY A 14 13.24 -21.83 -5.08
N THR A 15 13.92 -20.90 -5.77
CA THR A 15 14.32 -19.61 -5.18
C THR A 15 13.10 -18.85 -4.66
N THR A 16 13.15 -18.40 -3.41
CA THR A 16 12.10 -17.54 -2.84
C THR A 16 12.33 -16.10 -3.28
N ILE A 17 11.30 -15.48 -3.86
CA ILE A 17 11.33 -14.08 -4.27
C ILE A 17 10.44 -13.26 -3.33
N LEU A 18 11.01 -12.20 -2.77
CA LEU A 18 10.31 -11.23 -1.93
C LEU A 18 10.15 -9.92 -2.71
N ILE A 19 8.92 -9.41 -2.80
CA ILE A 19 8.60 -8.16 -3.49
C ILE A 19 8.32 -7.09 -2.43
N THR A 20 9.12 -6.03 -2.40
CA THR A 20 8.99 -4.93 -1.42
C THR A 20 8.01 -3.88 -1.93
N THR A 21 6.71 -4.09 -1.72
CA THR A 21 5.67 -3.14 -2.15
C THR A 21 5.78 -1.77 -1.48
N TRP A 22 6.34 -1.71 -0.28
CA TRP A 22 6.63 -0.45 0.43
C TRP A 22 7.62 0.43 -0.31
N SER A 23 8.73 -0.14 -0.79
CA SER A 23 9.73 0.60 -1.57
C SER A 23 9.18 1.05 -2.90
N ILE A 24 8.38 0.20 -3.57
CA ILE A 24 7.72 0.53 -4.84
C ILE A 24 6.77 1.73 -4.66
N GLY A 25 5.94 1.72 -3.62
CA GLY A 25 5.00 2.81 -3.34
C GLY A 25 5.67 4.14 -2.92
N ARG A 26 6.98 4.12 -2.65
CA ARG A 26 7.77 5.29 -2.24
C ARG A 26 8.91 5.62 -3.21
N ASP A 27 8.93 5.03 -4.40
CA ASP A 27 9.94 5.31 -5.41
C ASP A 27 9.78 6.75 -5.94
N PRO A 28 10.79 7.64 -5.78
CA PRO A 28 10.72 9.01 -6.27
C PRO A 28 10.69 9.12 -7.80
N ASN A 29 11.07 8.06 -8.54
CA ASN A 29 10.91 8.04 -9.99
C ASN A 29 9.46 7.79 -10.43
N SER A 30 8.65 7.23 -9.52
CA SER A 30 7.27 6.86 -9.79
C SER A 30 6.27 7.85 -9.19
N TRP A 31 6.65 8.58 -8.14
CA TRP A 31 5.76 9.45 -7.38
C TRP A 31 6.43 10.77 -6.97
N ASP A 32 5.75 11.90 -7.23
CA ASP A 32 6.11 13.19 -6.64
C ASP A 32 5.87 13.17 -5.13
N ALA A 33 6.80 13.73 -4.35
CA ALA A 33 6.76 13.75 -2.89
C ALA A 33 6.33 12.38 -2.31
N PRO A 34 7.11 11.30 -2.53
CA PRO A 34 6.67 9.92 -2.26
C PRO A 34 6.43 9.63 -0.77
N ASN A 35 7.00 10.44 0.12
CA ASN A 35 6.87 10.30 1.57
C ASN A 35 5.75 11.17 2.17
N GLU A 36 5.04 11.96 1.35
CA GLU A 36 3.94 12.81 1.82
C GLU A 36 2.58 12.14 1.58
N PHE A 37 1.68 12.28 2.56
CA PHE A 37 0.29 11.87 2.41
C PHE A 37 -0.46 12.91 1.56
N LEU A 38 -0.58 12.65 0.25
CA LEU A 38 -1.20 13.56 -0.73
C LEU A 38 -2.37 12.87 -1.44
N LEU A 39 -3.59 13.16 -1.01
CA LEU A 39 -4.83 12.61 -1.61
C LEU A 39 -5.01 13.10 -3.05
N GLU A 40 -4.63 14.34 -3.31
CA GLU A 40 -4.78 15.05 -4.58
C GLU A 40 -4.07 14.32 -5.72
N ARG A 41 -3.03 13.51 -5.43
CA ARG A 41 -2.33 12.75 -6.49
C ARG A 41 -3.24 11.74 -7.19
N PHE A 42 -4.30 11.30 -6.53
CA PHE A 42 -5.25 10.31 -7.03
C PHE A 42 -6.54 10.94 -7.58
N VAL A 43 -6.83 12.19 -7.25
CA VAL A 43 -8.07 12.87 -7.65
C VAL A 43 -8.08 13.12 -9.15
N GLY A 44 -9.17 12.77 -9.82
CA GLY A 44 -9.33 12.96 -11.27
C GLY A 44 -8.45 12.06 -12.14
N LYS A 45 -7.70 11.12 -11.54
CA LYS A 45 -6.88 10.14 -12.25
C LYS A 45 -7.52 8.76 -12.19
N GLU A 46 -7.54 8.07 -13.32
CA GLU A 46 -7.96 6.67 -13.37
C GLU A 46 -6.76 5.79 -13.00
N ILE A 47 -6.66 5.44 -11.72
CA ILE A 47 -5.57 4.63 -11.19
C ILE A 47 -6.07 3.22 -10.93
N ASP A 48 -5.49 2.25 -11.64
CA ASP A 48 -5.81 0.86 -11.42
C ASP A 48 -5.14 0.31 -10.16
N MET A 49 -5.97 -0.02 -9.16
CA MET A 49 -5.55 -0.71 -7.94
C MET A 49 -5.60 -2.24 -8.06
N THR A 50 -6.05 -2.77 -9.20
CA THR A 50 -6.12 -4.21 -9.47
C THR A 50 -4.81 -4.78 -10.02
N GLY A 51 -3.71 -4.04 -9.86
CA GLY A 51 -2.35 -4.54 -10.06
C GLY A 51 -1.86 -4.53 -11.51
N SER A 52 -2.51 -3.82 -12.43
CA SER A 52 -1.88 -3.47 -13.71
C SER A 52 -0.95 -2.26 -13.58
N ASN A 53 -1.15 -1.41 -12.57
CA ASN A 53 -0.20 -0.35 -12.22
C ASN A 53 0.87 -0.86 -11.24
N PHE A 54 2.09 -1.11 -11.74
CA PHE A 54 3.19 -1.61 -10.91
C PHE A 54 3.80 -0.57 -9.97
N ALA A 55 3.49 0.72 -10.12
CA ALA A 55 3.87 1.74 -9.15
C ALA A 55 2.97 1.72 -7.89
N LEU A 56 1.81 1.03 -7.94
CA LEU A 56 0.83 0.93 -6.86
C LEU A 56 0.29 -0.49 -6.71
N LEU A 57 0.82 -1.25 -5.75
CA LEU A 57 0.47 -2.67 -5.54
C LEU A 57 -0.08 -2.97 -4.13
N PRO A 58 -1.09 -2.24 -3.62
CA PRO A 58 -1.63 -2.45 -2.27
C PRO A 58 -2.24 -3.84 -2.06
N PHE A 59 -2.66 -4.48 -3.16
CA PHE A 59 -3.26 -5.81 -3.17
C PHE A 59 -2.43 -6.83 -3.96
N GLY A 60 -1.19 -6.49 -4.31
CA GLY A 60 -0.36 -7.28 -5.23
C GLY A 60 -0.86 -7.26 -6.68
N SER A 61 -0.40 -8.23 -7.47
CA SER A 61 -0.73 -8.33 -8.91
C SER A 61 -0.78 -9.78 -9.40
N GLY A 62 -1.28 -9.97 -10.62
CA GLY A 62 -1.30 -11.23 -11.32
C GLY A 62 -2.09 -12.33 -10.60
N ARG A 63 -1.58 -13.57 -10.67
CA ARG A 63 -2.24 -14.77 -10.11
C ARG A 63 -2.22 -14.83 -8.58
N ARG A 64 -1.43 -13.98 -7.91
CA ARG A 64 -1.26 -13.96 -6.45
C ARG A 64 -1.82 -12.68 -5.81
N ARG A 65 -2.56 -11.87 -6.57
CA ARG A 65 -3.25 -10.69 -6.06
C ARG A 65 -4.30 -11.09 -5.01
N CYS A 66 -4.45 -10.26 -3.98
CA CYS A 66 -5.54 -10.38 -3.01
C CYS A 66 -6.91 -10.33 -3.74
N PRO A 67 -7.80 -11.32 -3.53
CA PRO A 67 -9.10 -11.36 -4.20
C PRO A 67 -10.08 -10.27 -3.73
N GLU A 68 -9.98 -9.85 -2.46
CA GLU A 68 -11.05 -9.16 -1.73
C GLU A 68 -10.87 -7.63 -1.62
N TYR A 69 -10.20 -6.99 -2.59
CA TYR A 69 -9.95 -5.54 -2.56
C TYR A 69 -11.24 -4.68 -2.55
N LYS A 70 -12.34 -5.20 -3.11
CA LYS A 70 -13.63 -4.49 -3.17
C LYS A 70 -14.28 -4.28 -1.81
N TYR A 71 -14.00 -5.15 -0.84
CA TYR A 71 -14.61 -5.08 0.49
C TYR A 71 -14.21 -3.80 1.24
N ILE A 72 -12.94 -3.41 1.12
CA ILE A 72 -12.39 -2.21 1.77
C ILE A 72 -13.13 -0.94 1.33
N ARG A 73 -13.40 -0.80 0.03
CA ARG A 73 -14.13 0.36 -0.50
C ARG A 73 -15.51 0.47 0.14
N THR A 74 -16.26 -0.63 0.19
CA THR A 74 -17.60 -0.66 0.77
C THR A 74 -17.57 -0.37 2.27
N THR A 75 -16.62 -0.95 3.00
CA THR A 75 -16.46 -0.71 4.44
C THR A 75 -16.18 0.76 4.74
N ILE A 76 -15.25 1.39 4.02
CA ILE A 76 -14.93 2.81 4.20
C ILE A 76 -16.16 3.68 3.88
N VAL A 77 -16.87 3.42 2.77
CA VAL A 77 -18.08 4.17 2.41
C VAL A 77 -19.16 4.05 3.47
N ASN A 78 -19.41 2.84 3.98
CA ASN A 78 -20.41 2.62 5.01
C ASN A 78 -20.06 3.32 6.34
N LEU A 79 -18.78 3.33 6.72
CA LEU A 79 -18.31 4.04 7.91
C LEU A 79 -18.53 5.55 7.76
N LEU A 80 -18.11 6.13 6.63
CA LEU A 80 -18.25 7.58 6.38
C LEU A 80 -19.71 8.02 6.20
N HIS A 81 -20.59 7.13 5.73
CA HIS A 81 -22.02 7.41 5.59
C HIS A 81 -22.74 7.34 6.95
N GLY A 82 -22.37 6.40 7.82
CA GLY A 82 -23.06 6.15 9.09
C GLY A 82 -22.54 6.95 10.28
N PHE A 83 -21.30 7.45 10.21
CA PHE A 83 -20.60 8.04 11.36
C PHE A 83 -19.85 9.31 10.98
N ASN A 84 -19.83 10.27 11.91
CA ASN A 84 -18.85 11.35 11.88
C ASN A 84 -17.65 10.93 12.73
N LEU A 85 -16.49 10.75 12.09
CA LEU A 85 -15.27 10.32 12.76
C LEU A 85 -14.49 11.55 13.23
N ASP A 86 -14.17 11.60 14.53
CA ASP A 86 -13.36 12.65 15.13
C ASP A 86 -12.35 12.04 16.11
N SER A 87 -11.30 12.81 16.40
CA SER A 87 -10.26 12.47 17.37
C SER A 87 -10.83 12.31 18.78
N VAL A 88 -10.39 11.26 19.47
CA VAL A 88 -10.72 11.08 20.89
C VAL A 88 -10.09 12.23 21.67
N ASN A 89 -10.91 12.92 22.48
CA ASN A 89 -10.52 14.05 23.34
C ASN A 89 -9.88 15.24 22.59
N GLY A 90 -10.18 15.44 21.30
CA GLY A 90 -9.60 16.54 20.53
C GLY A 90 -8.09 16.41 20.32
N THR A 91 -7.56 15.19 20.36
CA THR A 91 -6.14 14.91 20.13
C THR A 91 -5.75 15.42 18.75
N ARG A 92 -4.79 16.35 18.70
CA ARG A 92 -4.33 16.92 17.43
C ARG A 92 -3.66 15.84 16.57
N PRO A 93 -3.88 15.79 15.24
CA PRO A 93 -3.28 14.78 14.36
C PRO A 93 -1.76 14.64 14.51
N LYS A 94 -1.07 15.78 14.70
CA LYS A 94 0.39 15.84 14.93
C LYS A 94 0.88 15.16 16.22
N ASN A 95 -0.02 14.86 17.15
CA ASN A 95 0.29 14.18 18.40
C ASN A 95 0.07 12.66 18.31
N ILE A 96 -0.32 12.15 17.14
CA ILE A 96 -0.51 10.72 16.89
C ILE A 96 0.81 10.19 16.33
N CYS A 97 1.33 9.11 16.92
CA CYS A 97 2.51 8.44 16.37
C CYS A 97 2.14 7.77 15.04
N MET A 98 2.84 8.15 13.98
CA MET A 98 2.69 7.60 12.62
C MET A 98 3.93 6.81 12.18
N GLU A 99 4.84 6.51 13.10
CA GLU A 99 5.98 5.64 12.82
C GLU A 99 5.48 4.23 12.53
N GLU A 100 5.89 3.67 11.39
CA GLU A 100 5.48 2.35 10.94
C GLU A 100 6.41 1.28 11.56
N LEU A 101 5.82 0.26 12.17
CA LEU A 101 6.53 -0.98 12.48
C LEU A 101 6.32 -1.97 11.32
N PHE A 102 7.41 -2.62 10.90
CA PHE A 102 7.40 -3.55 9.79
C PHE A 102 7.50 -5.01 10.25
N GLU A 103 6.45 -5.78 9.94
CA GLU A 103 6.45 -7.24 9.99
C GLU A 103 5.95 -7.80 8.64
N ILE A 104 4.90 -8.61 8.61
CA ILE A 104 4.20 -8.99 7.37
C ILE A 104 3.27 -7.86 6.90
N THR A 105 2.81 -7.04 7.86
CA THR A 105 1.94 -5.87 7.65
C THR A 105 2.55 -4.65 8.32
N TYR A 106 2.23 -3.47 7.80
CA TYR A 106 2.61 -2.19 8.42
C TYR A 106 1.51 -1.73 9.37
N TYR A 107 1.88 -1.32 10.57
CA TYR A 107 0.98 -0.72 11.55
C TYR A 107 1.72 0.36 12.34
N ASN A 108 0.99 1.34 12.86
CA ASN A 108 1.59 2.42 13.63
C ASN A 108 2.14 1.88 14.96
N SER A 109 3.31 2.36 15.36
CA SER A 109 3.85 2.12 16.69
C SER A 109 2.95 2.76 17.75
N LYS A 110 2.91 2.15 18.95
CA LYS A 110 2.20 2.76 20.08
C LYS A 110 2.94 4.02 20.50
N SER A 111 2.20 5.09 20.80
CA SER A 111 2.75 6.25 21.49
C SER A 111 3.31 5.82 22.85
N SER A 112 4.60 6.06 23.08
CA SER A 112 5.30 5.87 24.35
C SER A 112 4.67 6.69 25.48
#